data_AF-A0A960LD41-F1
#
_entry.id   AF-A0A960LD41-F1
#
_cell.length_a   1.000
_cell.length_b   1.000
_cell.length_c   1.000
_cell.angle_alpha   90.00
_cell.angle_beta   90.00
_cell.angle_gamma   90.00
#
_symmetry.space_group_name_H-M   'P 1'
#
loop_
_entity.id
_entity.type
_entity.pdbx_description
1 polymer ?
#
loop_
_entity_poly.entity_id
_entity_poly.type
_entity_poly.pdbx_seq_one_letter_code
_entity_poly.pdbx_strand_id
1 'polypeptide(L)'
;MLEKRVLASFHSDGAAETLMGIALGLAGFHMAAQSDAPTIGILPVIVILLARAWKKRITYPRLGYAGFAKRGRTKRLTVVLTLLTVTAVALVAIQYLPTGSGKLVMGLIVSAAITLPAILKGMRHFYLFGLLCFGLIAASTYIHVSAGYAIAATGAILLVVGLIRLKNFLDQHPKQMGEAPLGA
;
A
#
# COMPACT_ATOMS: atom_id res chain seq x y z
N MET A 1 7.97 -13.43 -23.80
CA MET A 1 7.53 -12.00 -23.67
C MET A 1 6.13 -11.86 -23.06
N LEU A 2 5.20 -12.80 -23.28
CA LEU A 2 3.84 -12.80 -22.70
C LEU A 2 3.82 -12.75 -21.16
N GLU A 3 4.63 -13.56 -20.48
CA GLU A 3 4.66 -13.59 -19.00
C GLU A 3 4.98 -12.24 -18.36
N LYS A 4 5.90 -11.47 -18.95
CA LYS A 4 6.27 -10.13 -18.45
C LYS A 4 5.09 -9.15 -18.56
N ARG A 5 4.27 -9.25 -19.61
CA ARG A 5 3.07 -8.42 -19.77
C ARG A 5 1.98 -8.80 -18.76
N VAL A 6 1.73 -10.10 -18.57
CA VAL A 6 0.77 -10.59 -17.57
C VAL A 6 1.18 -10.17 -16.15
N LEU A 7 2.48 -10.25 -15.82
CA LEU A 7 3.00 -9.79 -14.53
C LEU A 7 2.81 -8.27 -14.34
N ALA A 8 3.02 -7.47 -15.40
CA ALA A 8 2.80 -6.02 -15.33
C ALA A 8 1.31 -5.68 -15.11
N SER A 9 0.40 -6.35 -15.82
CA SER A 9 -1.05 -6.19 -15.62
C SER A 9 -1.48 -6.62 -14.21
N PHE A 10 -0.88 -7.68 -13.65
CA PHE A 10 -1.16 -8.14 -12.29
C PHE A 10 -0.79 -7.11 -11.21
N HIS A 11 0.21 -6.27 -11.46
CA HIS A 11 0.59 -5.18 -10.56
C HIS A 11 -0.17 -3.88 -10.81
N SER A 12 -0.97 -3.81 -11.87
CA SER A 12 -1.71 -2.63 -12.29
C SER A 12 -3.21 -2.72 -11.96
N ASP A 13 -3.62 -3.66 -11.12
CA ASP A 13 -5.02 -3.91 -10.74
C ASP A 13 -5.62 -2.85 -9.79
N GLY A 14 -4.82 -1.86 -9.37
CA GLY A 14 -5.23 -0.79 -8.44
C GLY A 14 -5.46 -1.26 -7.00
N ALA A 15 -5.32 -2.57 -6.72
CA ALA A 15 -5.62 -3.13 -5.42
C ALA A 15 -4.61 -2.67 -4.35
N ALA A 16 -3.34 -2.54 -4.73
CA ALA A 16 -2.30 -2.10 -3.80
C ALA A 16 -2.54 -0.66 -3.35
N GLU A 17 -2.85 0.24 -4.28
CA GLU A 17 -3.10 1.66 -4.05
C GLU A 17 -4.39 1.87 -3.25
N THR A 18 -5.46 1.15 -3.60
CA THR A 18 -6.74 1.21 -2.89
C THR A 18 -6.58 0.79 -1.43
N LEU A 19 -5.96 -0.37 -1.19
CA LEU A 19 -5.80 -0.89 0.17
C LEU A 19 -4.81 -0.07 0.99
N MET A 20 -3.72 0.40 0.38
CA MET A 20 -2.77 1.30 1.03
C MET A 20 -3.44 2.64 1.36
N GLY A 21 -4.26 3.16 0.46
CA GLY A 21 -5.02 4.39 0.64
C GLY A 21 -6.00 4.31 1.81
N ILE A 22 -6.79 3.23 1.88
CA ILE A 22 -7.68 2.96 3.03
C ILE A 22 -6.87 2.88 4.33
N ALA A 23 -5.75 2.16 4.32
CA ALA A 23 -4.95 1.97 5.53
C ALA A 23 -4.31 3.25 6.03
N LEU A 24 -3.73 4.04 5.13
CA LEU A 24 -3.16 5.35 5.45
C LEU A 24 -4.25 6.35 5.85
N GLY A 25 -5.42 6.31 5.20
CA GLY A 25 -6.58 7.11 5.59
C GLY A 25 -6.98 6.84 7.04
N LEU A 26 -7.23 5.58 7.38
CA LEU A 26 -7.61 5.16 8.73
C LEU A 26 -6.51 5.46 9.75
N ALA A 27 -5.24 5.16 9.43
CA ALA A 27 -4.10 5.48 10.30
C ALA A 27 -3.99 6.99 10.54
N GLY A 28 -4.10 7.79 9.48
CA GLY A 28 -4.01 9.25 9.54
C GLY A 28 -5.14 9.87 10.36
N PHE A 29 -6.38 9.44 10.16
CA PHE A 29 -7.52 9.89 10.97
C PHE A 29 -7.39 9.48 12.44
N HIS A 30 -6.95 8.24 12.71
CA HIS A 30 -6.69 7.77 14.06
C HIS A 30 -5.62 8.62 14.76
N MET A 31 -4.51 8.90 14.07
CA MET A 31 -3.46 9.78 14.58
C MET A 31 -3.94 11.23 14.78
N ALA A 32 -4.81 11.73 13.91
CA ALA A 32 -5.38 13.08 14.03
C ALA A 32 -6.34 13.19 15.23
N ALA A 33 -7.08 12.12 15.53
CA ALA A 33 -8.02 12.05 16.65
C ALA A 33 -7.35 11.88 18.02
N GLN A 34 -6.01 11.74 18.08
CA GLN A 34 -5.24 11.51 19.31
C GLN A 34 -5.77 10.34 20.16
N SER A 35 -6.31 9.31 19.52
CA SER A 35 -6.77 8.12 20.24
C SER A 35 -5.57 7.27 20.65
N ASP A 36 -5.42 7.03 21.95
CA ASP A 36 -4.35 6.21 22.55
C ASP A 36 -4.44 4.70 22.21
N ALA A 37 -5.32 4.32 21.27
CA ALA A 37 -5.52 2.92 20.96
C ALA A 37 -4.33 2.34 20.16
N PRO A 38 -3.79 1.17 20.54
CA PRO A 38 -2.64 0.52 19.88
C PRO A 38 -2.96 -0.07 18.49
N THR A 39 -4.06 0.33 17.86
CA THR A 39 -4.60 -0.26 16.62
C THR A 39 -3.75 0.03 15.38
N ILE A 40 -2.86 1.03 15.41
CA ILE A 40 -2.00 1.40 14.27
C ILE A 40 -1.08 0.24 13.85
N GLY A 41 -0.60 -0.58 14.80
CA GLY A 41 0.32 -1.67 14.51
C GLY A 41 -0.29 -2.84 13.71
N ILE A 42 -1.61 -3.02 13.79
CA ILE A 42 -2.32 -4.16 13.18
C ILE A 42 -2.69 -3.87 11.71
N LEU A 43 -2.83 -2.60 11.35
CA LEU A 43 -3.24 -2.15 10.01
C LEU A 43 -2.42 -2.77 8.86
N PRO A 44 -1.08 -2.82 8.90
CA PRO A 44 -0.29 -3.45 7.83
C PRO A 44 -0.63 -4.93 7.62
N VAL A 45 -0.91 -5.66 8.71
CA VAL A 45 -1.27 -7.09 8.64
C VAL A 45 -2.62 -7.25 7.96
N ILE A 46 -3.61 -6.45 8.34
CA ILE A 46 -4.94 -6.44 7.72
C ILE A 46 -4.85 -6.14 6.21
N VAL A 47 -4.07 -5.13 5.83
CA VAL A 47 -3.86 -4.76 4.42
C VAL A 47 -3.28 -5.92 3.62
N ILE A 48 -2.27 -6.60 4.15
CA ILE A 48 -1.64 -7.74 3.46
C ILE A 48 -2.65 -8.88 3.27
N LEU A 49 -3.46 -9.19 4.29
CA LEU A 49 -4.47 -10.23 4.23
C LEU A 49 -5.58 -9.88 3.23
N LEU A 50 -6.09 -8.64 3.28
CA LEU A 50 -7.09 -8.14 2.33
C LEU A 50 -6.55 -8.10 0.91
N ALA A 51 -5.30 -7.69 0.69
CA ALA A 51 -4.68 -7.71 -0.64
C ALA A 51 -4.61 -9.12 -1.21
N ARG A 52 -4.32 -10.11 -0.37
CA ARG A 52 -4.30 -11.51 -0.78
C ARG A 52 -5.70 -12.02 -1.14
N ALA A 53 -6.71 -11.69 -0.32
CA ALA A 53 -8.10 -12.05 -0.58
C ALA A 53 -8.64 -11.37 -1.85
N TRP A 54 -8.34 -10.09 -2.03
CA TRP A 54 -8.70 -9.28 -3.20
C TRP A 54 -8.18 -9.91 -4.48
N LYS A 55 -6.88 -10.21 -4.54
CA LYS A 55 -6.28 -10.83 -5.72
C LYS A 55 -6.87 -12.20 -6.02
N LYS A 56 -7.24 -12.96 -4.97
CA LYS A 56 -7.90 -14.27 -5.13
C LYS A 56 -9.28 -14.17 -5.76
N ARG A 57 -10.07 -13.16 -5.39
CA ARG A 57 -11.45 -13.00 -5.85
C ARG A 57 -11.60 -12.20 -7.14
N ILE A 58 -10.74 -11.20 -7.36
CA ILE A 58 -10.91 -10.21 -8.43
C ILE A 58 -9.89 -10.42 -9.55
N THR A 59 -8.60 -10.48 -9.21
CA THR A 59 -7.51 -10.45 -10.19
C THR A 59 -7.29 -11.82 -10.86
N TYR A 60 -7.22 -12.91 -10.09
CA TYR A 60 -6.95 -14.24 -10.67
C TYR A 60 -8.03 -14.75 -11.63
N PRO A 61 -9.35 -14.63 -11.37
CA PRO A 61 -10.36 -15.11 -12.30
C PRO A 61 -10.36 -14.39 -13.66
N ARG A 62 -9.76 -13.19 -13.74
CA ARG A 62 -9.74 -12.37 -14.97
C ARG A 62 -8.47 -12.55 -15.80
N LEU A 63 -7.34 -12.80 -15.15
CA LEU A 63 -6.05 -12.97 -15.84
C LEU A 63 -5.72 -14.44 -16.16
N GLY A 64 -6.55 -15.37 -15.68
CA GLY A 64 -6.25 -16.81 -15.68
C GLY A 64 -5.19 -17.17 -14.64
N TYR A 65 -5.14 -18.45 -14.25
CA TYR A 65 -4.06 -18.99 -13.42
C TYR A 65 -2.79 -19.14 -14.27
N ALA A 66 -2.20 -18.02 -14.68
CA ALA A 66 -0.83 -18.05 -15.17
C ALA A 66 0.05 -18.52 -14.01
N GLY A 67 0.63 -19.71 -14.13
CA GLY A 67 1.49 -20.31 -13.11
C GLY A 67 2.71 -19.45 -12.88
N PHE A 68 2.61 -18.45 -12.01
CA PHE A 68 3.76 -17.64 -11.61
C PHE A 68 4.77 -18.58 -10.94
N ALA A 69 5.87 -18.87 -11.62
CA ALA A 69 6.98 -19.61 -11.04
C ALA A 69 7.33 -19.02 -9.66
N LYS A 70 7.40 -19.87 -8.63
CA LYS A 70 7.63 -19.47 -7.24
C LYS A 70 9.00 -18.80 -7.10
N ARG A 71 9.07 -17.48 -7.35
CA ARG A 71 10.29 -16.70 -7.13
C ARG A 71 10.58 -16.65 -5.62
N GLY A 72 11.83 -16.96 -5.25
CA GLY A 72 12.30 -17.33 -3.91
C GLY A 72 11.57 -16.68 -2.73
N ARG A 73 10.78 -17.49 -2.02
CA ARG A 73 9.96 -17.13 -0.84
C ARG A 73 10.78 -16.52 0.29
N THR A 74 12.06 -16.90 0.41
CA THR A 74 12.99 -16.50 1.46
C THR A 74 13.34 -15.01 1.41
N LYS A 75 13.76 -14.48 0.24
CA LYS A 75 14.14 -13.04 0.13
C LYS A 75 12.97 -12.10 0.45
N ARG A 76 11.74 -12.51 0.13
CA ARG A 76 10.54 -11.70 0.39
C ARG A 76 10.15 -11.69 1.86
N LEU A 77 10.30 -12.81 2.57
CA LEU A 77 10.03 -12.89 4.01
C LEU A 77 11.03 -12.05 4.79
N THR A 78 12.32 -12.13 4.45
CA THR A 78 13.36 -11.33 5.10
C THR A 78 13.08 -9.84 4.96
N VAL A 79 12.75 -9.33 3.76
CA VAL A 79 12.46 -7.90 3.59
C VAL A 79 11.23 -7.45 4.38
N VAL A 80 10.18 -8.28 4.43
CA VAL A 80 8.99 -7.96 5.24
C VAL A 80 9.32 -7.92 6.73
N LEU A 81 10.09 -8.89 7.24
CA LEU A 81 10.51 -8.92 8.64
C LEU A 81 11.43 -7.75 8.99
N THR A 82 12.40 -7.43 8.13
CA THR A 82 13.29 -6.28 8.30
C THR A 82 12.50 -4.97 8.31
N LEU A 83 11.47 -4.83 7.48
CA LEU A 83 10.62 -3.65 7.52
C LEU A 83 9.82 -3.57 8.82
N LEU A 84 9.23 -4.68 9.26
CA LEU A 84 8.46 -4.75 10.49
C LEU A 84 9.33 -4.36 11.70
N THR A 85 10.56 -4.88 11.77
CA THR A 85 11.51 -4.54 12.83
C THR A 85 11.99 -3.10 12.73
N VAL A 86 12.36 -2.60 11.55
CA VAL A 86 12.76 -1.19 11.36
C VAL A 86 11.62 -0.24 11.74
N THR A 87 10.39 -0.53 11.32
CA THR A 87 9.22 0.29 11.65
C THR A 87 8.93 0.25 13.15
N ALA A 88 8.98 -0.92 13.78
CA ALA A 88 8.77 -1.05 15.22
C ALA A 88 9.83 -0.30 16.04
N VAL A 89 11.11 -0.48 15.69
CA VAL A 89 12.24 0.23 16.34
C VAL A 89 12.10 1.73 16.17
N ALA A 90 11.72 2.18 14.97
CA ALA A 90 11.60 3.60 14.70
C ALA A 90 10.40 4.25 15.40
N LEU A 91 9.27 3.52 15.55
CA LEU A 91 8.14 3.96 16.35
C LEU A 91 8.49 4.11 17.84
N VAL A 92 9.30 3.19 18.38
CA VAL A 92 9.82 3.31 19.75
C VAL A 92 10.77 4.49 19.86
N ALA A 93 11.68 4.66 18.91
CA ALA A 93 12.66 5.77 18.91
C ALA A 93 11.98 7.15 18.86
N ILE A 94 10.87 7.30 18.13
CA ILE A 94 10.11 8.56 18.04
C ILE A 94 9.60 9.03 19.40
N GLN A 95 9.29 8.13 20.34
CA GLN A 95 8.83 8.53 21.68
C GLN A 95 9.89 9.27 22.50
N TYR A 96 11.17 9.16 22.11
CA TYR A 96 12.30 9.78 22.81
C TYR A 96 12.87 11.00 22.08
N LEU A 97 12.31 11.40 20.94
CA LEU A 97 12.77 12.53 20.14
C LEU A 97 12.07 13.85 20.54
N PRO A 98 12.76 15.02 20.44
CA PRO A 98 12.12 16.32 20.58
C PRO A 98 10.94 16.48 19.61
N THR A 99 9.87 17.14 20.07
CA THR A 99 8.55 17.21 19.42
C THR A 99 8.57 17.72 17.96
N GLY A 100 9.54 18.55 17.58
CA GLY A 100 9.74 19.02 16.21
C GLY A 100 10.39 17.97 15.29
N SER A 101 11.49 17.37 15.74
CA SER A 101 12.26 16.38 14.96
C SER A 101 11.50 15.07 14.78
N GLY A 102 10.68 14.69 15.76
CA GLY A 102 9.88 13.46 15.72
C GLY A 102 8.92 13.39 14.52
N LYS A 103 8.31 14.51 14.12
CA LYS A 103 7.38 14.56 12.98
C LYS A 103 8.08 14.27 11.65
N LEU A 104 9.27 14.83 11.44
CA LEU A 104 10.06 14.62 10.21
C LEU A 104 10.60 13.19 10.13
N VAL A 105 11.09 12.64 11.25
CA VAL A 105 11.52 11.24 11.33
C VAL A 105 10.36 10.30 11.00
N MET A 106 9.19 10.54 11.59
CA MET A 106 7.97 9.81 11.27
C MET A 106 7.61 9.91 9.78
N GLY A 107 7.67 11.12 9.21
CA GLY A 107 7.43 11.31 7.78
C GLY A 107 8.38 10.51 6.91
N LEU A 108 9.66 10.41 7.30
CA LEU A 108 10.67 9.62 6.60
C LEU A 108 10.36 8.12 6.68
N ILE A 109 9.93 7.62 7.83
CA ILE A 109 9.56 6.21 8.02
C ILE A 109 8.32 5.85 7.21
N VAL A 110 7.27 6.66 7.29
CA VAL A 110 6.00 6.43 6.56
C VAL A 110 6.24 6.48 5.06
N SER A 111 6.98 7.48 4.57
CA SER A 111 7.33 7.57 3.15
C SER A 111 8.21 6.41 2.69
N ALA A 112 9.19 5.97 3.48
CA ALA A 112 9.98 4.78 3.19
C ALA A 112 9.12 3.51 3.10
N ALA A 113 8.17 3.34 4.03
CA ALA A 113 7.22 2.23 4.01
C ALA A 113 6.32 2.27 2.76
N ILE A 114 5.85 3.45 2.34
CA ILE A 114 5.09 3.63 1.10
C ILE A 114 5.93 3.33 -0.13
N THR A 115 7.23 3.60 -0.09
CA THR A 115 8.13 3.41 -1.23
C THR A 115 8.53 1.94 -1.42
N LEU A 116 8.38 1.10 -0.38
CA LEU A 116 8.81 -0.29 -0.40
C LEU A 116 8.21 -1.15 -1.53
N PRO A 117 6.90 -1.07 -1.87
CA PRO A 117 6.35 -1.77 -3.02
C PRO A 117 7.06 -1.39 -4.34
N ALA A 118 7.57 -0.17 -4.47
CA ALA A 118 8.34 0.25 -5.64
C ALA A 118 9.64 -0.53 -5.76
N ILE A 119 10.35 -0.72 -4.64
CA ILE A 119 11.62 -1.47 -4.57
C ILE A 119 11.37 -2.97 -4.77
N LEU A 120 10.37 -3.53 -4.08
CA LEU A 120 10.12 -4.97 -4.07
C LEU A 120 9.46 -5.51 -5.34
N LYS A 121 8.55 -4.72 -5.94
CA LYS A 121 7.71 -5.16 -7.06
C LYS A 121 7.97 -4.35 -8.34
N GLY A 122 8.90 -3.39 -8.32
CA GLY A 122 9.17 -2.52 -9.45
C GLY A 122 8.07 -1.49 -9.74
N MET A 123 7.18 -1.24 -8.78
CA MET A 123 6.02 -0.35 -8.94
C MET A 123 6.44 1.13 -8.80
N ARG A 124 7.07 1.67 -9.85
CA ARG A 124 7.74 3.00 -9.83
C ARG A 124 6.85 4.16 -9.33
N HIS A 125 5.54 4.11 -9.54
CA HIS A 125 4.64 5.18 -9.09
C HIS A 125 4.56 5.32 -7.56
N PHE A 126 4.91 4.29 -6.78
CA PHE A 126 4.97 4.38 -5.32
C PHE A 126 6.10 5.30 -4.83
N TYR A 127 7.15 5.56 -5.63
CA TYR A 127 8.15 6.59 -5.29
C TYR A 127 7.51 7.98 -5.20
N LEU A 128 6.61 8.30 -6.13
CA LEU A 128 5.90 9.59 -6.13
C LEU A 128 4.98 9.73 -4.91
N PHE A 129 4.29 8.66 -4.52
CA PHE A 129 3.46 8.67 -3.32
C PHE A 129 4.26 8.77 -2.04
N GLY A 130 5.42 8.11 -1.95
CA GLY A 130 6.33 8.27 -0.83
C GLY A 130 6.83 9.71 -0.70
N LEU A 131 7.28 10.30 -1.81
CA LEU A 131 7.72 11.70 -1.85
C LEU A 131 6.59 12.67 -1.50
N LEU A 132 5.39 12.46 -2.05
CA LEU A 132 4.19 13.25 -1.75
C LEU A 132 3.86 13.20 -0.26
N CYS A 133 3.87 12.00 0.33
CA CYS A 133 3.58 11.82 1.75
C CYS A 133 4.60 12.56 2.63
N PHE A 134 5.90 12.42 2.31
CA PHE A 134 6.96 13.13 3.01
C PHE A 134 6.79 14.64 2.90
N GLY A 135 6.53 15.15 1.68
CA GLY A 135 6.30 16.58 1.44
C GLY A 135 5.10 17.13 2.22
N LEU A 136 3.98 16.40 2.25
CA LEU A 136 2.80 16.78 3.02
C LEU A 136 3.07 16.78 4.54
N ILE A 137 3.82 15.81 5.06
CA ILE A 137 4.18 15.78 6.48
C ILE A 137 5.16 16.90 6.84
N ALA A 138 6.17 17.15 5.99
CA ALA A 138 7.08 18.27 6.15
C ALA A 138 6.31 19.59 6.16
N ALA A 139 5.43 19.82 5.18
CA ALA A 139 4.55 20.99 5.12
C ALA A 139 3.68 21.12 6.39
N SER A 140 3.08 20.02 6.87
CA SER A 140 2.26 20.01 8.09
C SER A 140 3.02 20.48 9.33
N THR A 141 4.34 20.26 9.36
CA THR A 141 5.21 20.69 10.45
C THR A 141 5.35 22.21 10.48
N TYR A 142 5.42 22.87 9.32
CA TYR A 142 5.52 24.33 9.22
C TYR A 142 4.20 25.06 9.51
N ILE A 143 3.06 24.47 9.16
CA ILE A 143 1.73 25.06 9.40
C ILE A 143 1.10 24.66 10.74
N HIS A 144 1.86 23.98 11.60
CA HIS A 144 1.41 23.48 12.91
C HIS A 144 0.16 22.57 12.87
N VAL A 145 -0.08 21.88 11.76
CA VAL A 145 -1.17 20.92 11.61
C VAL A 145 -0.72 19.53 12.08
N SER A 146 -1.67 18.70 12.54
CA SER A 146 -1.37 17.30 12.86
C SER A 146 -0.90 16.55 11.61
N ALA A 147 0.22 15.83 11.72
CA ALA A 147 0.73 14.97 10.66
C ALA A 147 -0.27 13.86 10.26
N GLY A 148 -1.22 13.53 11.14
CA GLY A 148 -2.33 12.62 10.82
C GLY A 148 -3.14 13.08 9.62
N TYR A 149 -3.41 14.39 9.48
CA TYR A 149 -4.13 14.92 8.32
C TYR A 149 -3.31 14.81 7.02
N ALA A 150 -1.99 15.00 7.09
CA ALA A 150 -1.11 14.82 5.94
C ALA A 150 -1.08 13.36 5.46
N ILE A 151 -1.02 12.41 6.41
CA ILE A 151 -1.10 10.97 6.13
C ILE A 151 -2.47 10.61 5.56
N ALA A 152 -3.55 11.13 6.15
CA ALA A 152 -4.92 10.89 5.68
C ALA A 152 -5.15 11.45 4.27
N ALA A 153 -4.65 12.66 3.97
CA ALA A 153 -4.70 13.25 2.64
C ALA A 153 -3.94 12.40 1.60
N THR A 154 -2.75 11.90 1.95
CA THR A 154 -2.00 10.96 1.11
C THR A 154 -2.83 9.69 0.87
N GLY A 155 -3.46 9.15 1.92
CA GLY A 155 -4.34 7.98 1.83
C GLY A 155 -5.53 8.20 0.90
N ALA A 156 -6.18 9.37 0.98
CA ALA A 156 -7.28 9.75 0.11
C ALA A 156 -6.84 9.82 -1.37
N ILE A 157 -5.68 10.41 -1.66
CA ILE A 157 -5.13 10.48 -3.01
C ILE A 157 -4.84 9.07 -3.55
N LEU A 158 -4.17 8.22 -2.76
CA LEU A 158 -3.91 6.82 -3.11
C LEU A 158 -5.19 6.03 -3.38
N LEU A 159 -6.23 6.26 -2.56
CA LEU A 159 -7.52 5.62 -2.72
C LEU A 159 -8.18 6.02 -4.05
N VAL A 160 -8.23 7.32 -4.37
CA VAL A 160 -8.78 7.81 -5.64
C VAL A 160 -8.01 7.21 -6.83
N VAL A 161 -6.68 7.26 -6.80
CA VAL A 161 -5.85 6.68 -7.88
C VAL A 161 -6.06 5.17 -7.99
N GLY A 162 -6.15 4.46 -6.86
CA GLY A 162 -6.40 3.02 -6.81
C GLY A 162 -7.75 2.65 -7.41
N LEU A 163 -8.81 3.40 -7.10
CA LEU A 163 -10.15 3.20 -7.66
C LEU A 163 -10.19 3.47 -9.17
N ILE A 164 -9.52 4.52 -9.65
CA ILE A 164 -9.41 4.80 -11.09
C ILE A 164 -8.69 3.65 -11.81
N ARG A 165 -7.59 3.15 -11.24
CA ARG A 165 -6.85 2.00 -11.81
C ARG A 165 -7.65 0.72 -11.77
N LEU A 166 -8.38 0.47 -10.69
CA LEU A 166 -9.27 -0.68 -10.57
C LEU A 166 -10.36 -0.63 -11.64
N LYS A 167 -11.02 0.52 -11.83
CA LYS A 167 -12.02 0.71 -12.88
C LYS A 167 -11.42 0.38 -14.26
N ASN A 168 -10.30 1.02 -14.60
CA ASN A 168 -9.63 0.79 -15.88
C ASN A 168 -9.21 -0.68 -16.06
N PHE A 169 -8.77 -1.34 -14.97
CA PHE A 169 -8.42 -2.76 -15.00
C PHE A 169 -9.63 -3.65 -15.28
N LEU A 170 -10.78 -3.35 -14.67
CA LEU A 170 -12.04 -4.06 -14.88
C LEU A 170 -12.57 -3.89 -16.31
N ASP A 171 -12.45 -2.68 -16.86
CA ASP A 171 -12.86 -2.36 -18.22
C ASP A 171 -11.98 -3.08 -19.26
N GLN A 172 -10.67 -3.21 -18.98
CA GLN A 172 -9.71 -3.90 -19.85
C GLN A 172 -9.77 -5.43 -19.75
N HIS A 173 -10.23 -5.97 -18.61
CA HIS A 173 -10.29 -7.41 -18.35
C HIS A 173 -11.71 -7.80 -17.90
N PRO A 174 -12.70 -7.72 -18.81
CA PRO A 174 -14.05 -8.19 -18.50
C PRO A 174 -13.99 -9.66 -18.09
N LYS A 175 -14.85 -10.06 -17.15
CA LYS A 175 -14.97 -11.48 -16.79
C LYS A 175 -15.38 -12.23 -18.05
N GLN A 176 -14.63 -13.27 -18.40
CA GLN A 176 -15.12 -14.26 -19.35
C GLN A 176 -16.39 -14.86 -18.71
N MET A 177 -17.56 -14.45 -19.19
CA MET A 177 -18.78 -15.19 -18.93
C MET A 177 -18.49 -16.58 -19.45
N GLY A 178 -18.55 -17.58 -18.56
CA GLY A 178 -18.21 -18.95 -18.92
C GLY A 178 -18.89 -19.28 -20.23
N GLU A 179 -18.13 -19.85 -21.16
CA GLU A 179 -18.71 -20.64 -22.23
C GLU A 179 -19.76 -21.52 -21.55
N ALA A 180 -21.04 -21.28 -21.86
CA ALA A 180 -22.10 -22.20 -21.49
C ALA A 180 -21.60 -23.59 -21.90
N PRO A 181 -21.72 -24.63 -21.06
CA PRO A 181 -21.30 -25.96 -21.45
C PRO A 181 -21.99 -26.30 -22.78
N LEU A 182 -21.21 -26.29 -23.86
CA LEU A 182 -21.62 -26.74 -25.18
C LEU A 182 -21.78 -28.25 -25.06
N GLY A 183 -22.96 -28.68 -24.61
CA GLY A 183 -23.30 -30.09 -24.45
C GLY A 183 -23.81 -30.42 -23.05
N ALA A 184 -25.10 -30.16 -22.82
CA ALA A 184 -25.95 -30.97 -21.96
C ALA A 184 -27.25 -31.26 -22.71
#